data_AF-A0A0R3S257-F1
#
_entry.id   AF-A0A0R3S257-F1
#
_cell.length_a   1.000
_cell.length_b   1.000
_cell.length_c   1.000
_cell.angle_alpha   90.00
_cell.angle_beta   90.00
_cell.angle_gamma   90.00
#
_symmetry.space_group_name_H-M   'P 1'
#
loop_
_entity.id
_entity.type
_entity.pdbx_description
1 polymer ?
#
loop_
_entity_poly.entity_id
_entity_poly.type
_entity_poly.pdbx_seq_one_letter_code
_entity_poly.pdbx_strand_id
1 'polypeptide(L)'
;MTGSRYGRNLMRKVISILSRPVAYCRKQWLSNISLQFILGILIGILLGFCAFNYDNESFTAVKKSVSINQQKQLTSVNLNTSILFDIQIQCIIFIHSNQLFKQKYIQALRDTYTKQCNHTVYITNSKEIRRNFTEELNIAFVNTKKTQFHWDLYRQAIKFSTEYSQKRNSFWTVISDAQTFIVMANLRKILLSFNASQQSLILGRIFSIRLVS
;
A
#
# COMPACT_ATOMS: atom_id res chain seq x y z
N MET A 1 26.97 -82.83 -35.81
CA MET A 1 25.65 -82.16 -35.72
C MET A 1 25.13 -82.31 -34.29
N THR A 2 25.13 -81.25 -33.46
CA THR A 2 24.32 -81.05 -32.21
C THR A 2 24.80 -79.86 -31.33
N GLY A 3 25.89 -79.15 -31.65
CA GLY A 3 26.39 -78.05 -30.78
C GLY A 3 25.77 -76.65 -30.97
N SER A 4 25.18 -76.33 -32.13
CA SER A 4 24.76 -74.94 -32.48
C SER A 4 23.34 -74.54 -31.99
N ARG A 5 22.51 -75.49 -31.56
CA ARG A 5 21.14 -75.20 -31.09
C ARG A 5 21.07 -74.85 -29.60
N TYR A 6 22.03 -75.29 -28.80
CA TYR A 6 21.99 -75.08 -27.34
C TYR A 6 22.30 -73.61 -26.97
N GLY A 7 23.30 -72.99 -27.59
CA GLY A 7 23.68 -71.59 -27.34
C GLY A 7 22.63 -70.55 -27.75
N ARG A 8 21.88 -70.79 -28.84
CA ARG A 8 20.81 -69.89 -29.30
C ARG A 8 19.58 -69.91 -28.40
N ASN A 9 19.26 -71.05 -27.79
CA ASN A 9 18.16 -71.15 -26.83
C ASN A 9 18.50 -70.53 -25.47
N LEU A 10 19.77 -70.60 -25.05
CA LEU A 10 20.23 -69.94 -23.82
C LEU A 10 20.19 -68.41 -23.95
N MET A 11 20.70 -67.86 -25.05
CA MET A 11 20.65 -66.40 -25.29
C MET A 11 19.22 -65.85 -25.41
N ARG A 12 18.30 -66.58 -26.06
CA ARG A 12 16.88 -66.15 -26.12
C ARG A 12 16.20 -66.16 -24.75
N LYS A 13 16.53 -67.11 -23.87
CA LYS A 13 16.04 -67.12 -22.48
C LYS A 13 16.60 -65.96 -21.67
N VAL A 14 17.88 -65.63 -21.81
CA VAL A 14 18.50 -64.50 -21.10
C VAL A 14 17.90 -63.16 -21.54
N ILE A 15 17.68 -62.96 -22.85
CA ILE A 15 17.05 -61.73 -23.38
C ILE A 15 15.59 -61.60 -22.91
N SER A 16 14.84 -62.70 -22.81
CA SER A 16 13.44 -62.64 -22.33
C SER A 16 13.33 -62.44 -20.81
N ILE A 17 14.33 -62.89 -20.05
CA ILE A 17 14.40 -62.69 -18.58
C ILE A 17 14.85 -61.25 -18.26
N LEU A 18 15.78 -60.68 -19.03
CA LEU A 18 16.27 -59.31 -18.82
C LEU A 18 15.33 -58.21 -19.36
N SER A 19 14.47 -58.51 -20.35
CA SER A 19 13.53 -57.51 -20.88
C SER A 19 12.39 -57.15 -19.92
N ARG A 20 11.99 -58.09 -19.05
CA ARG A 20 10.94 -57.88 -18.05
C ARG A 20 11.30 -56.88 -16.94
N PRO A 21 12.47 -56.95 -16.28
CA PRO A 21 12.86 -55.97 -15.25
C PRO A 21 13.16 -54.58 -15.84
N VAL A 22 13.66 -54.49 -17.07
CA VAL A 22 13.89 -53.20 -17.77
C VAL A 22 12.57 -52.51 -18.11
N ALA A 23 11.56 -53.26 -18.56
CA ALA A 23 10.23 -52.71 -18.81
C ALA A 23 9.53 -52.26 -17.51
N TYR A 24 9.71 -53.00 -16.41
CA TYR A 24 9.16 -52.63 -15.10
C TYR A 24 9.84 -51.37 -14.53
N CYS A 25 11.17 -51.28 -14.60
CA CYS A 25 11.92 -50.08 -14.16
C CYS A 25 11.56 -48.84 -14.98
N ARG A 26 11.38 -48.97 -16.30
CA ARG A 26 10.97 -47.85 -17.16
C ARG A 26 9.57 -47.35 -16.85
N LYS A 27 8.64 -48.25 -16.51
CA LYS A 27 7.26 -47.91 -16.11
C LYS A 27 7.23 -47.23 -14.73
N GLN A 28 8.03 -47.71 -13.78
CA GLN A 28 8.18 -47.10 -12.45
C GLN A 28 8.81 -45.69 -12.54
N TRP A 29 9.82 -45.50 -13.38
CA TRP A 29 10.50 -44.23 -13.56
C TRP A 29 9.63 -43.18 -14.26
N LEU A 30 8.90 -43.56 -15.31
CA LEU A 30 7.92 -42.67 -15.97
C LEU A 30 6.77 -42.29 -15.05
N SER A 31 6.32 -43.20 -14.17
CA SER A 31 5.27 -42.93 -13.18
C SER A 31 5.70 -41.91 -12.12
N ASN A 32 6.96 -41.90 -11.72
CA ASN A 32 7.46 -40.94 -10.74
C ASN A 32 7.62 -39.54 -11.37
N ILE A 33 8.06 -39.47 -12.63
CA ILE A 33 8.18 -38.21 -13.36
C ILE A 33 6.78 -37.61 -13.59
N SER A 34 5.80 -38.41 -14.04
CA SER A 34 4.43 -37.90 -14.24
C SER A 34 3.80 -37.42 -12.93
N LEU A 35 4.04 -38.12 -11.81
CA LEU A 35 3.55 -37.71 -10.49
C LEU A 35 4.18 -36.38 -10.03
N GLN A 36 5.47 -36.16 -10.30
CA GLN A 36 6.14 -34.89 -10.01
C GLN A 36 5.57 -33.73 -10.85
N PHE A 37 5.26 -33.96 -12.12
CA PHE A 37 4.61 -32.95 -12.97
C PHE A 37 3.19 -32.61 -12.48
N ILE A 38 2.40 -33.61 -12.10
CA ILE A 38 1.05 -33.41 -11.56
C ILE A 38 1.11 -32.61 -10.24
N LEU A 39 2.05 -32.93 -9.36
CA LEU A 39 2.28 -32.17 -8.12
C LEU A 39 2.70 -30.73 -8.40
N GLY A 40 3.60 -30.51 -9.36
CA GLY A 40 4.03 -29.16 -9.75
C GLY A 40 2.87 -28.31 -10.29
N ILE A 41 2.00 -28.90 -11.11
CA ILE A 41 0.80 -28.22 -11.64
C ILE A 41 -0.18 -27.93 -10.50
N LEU A 42 -0.43 -28.87 -9.59
CA LEU A 42 -1.30 -28.67 -8.43
C LEU A 42 -0.81 -27.55 -7.53
N ILE A 43 0.50 -27.52 -7.21
CA ILE A 43 1.11 -26.47 -6.40
C ILE A 43 1.02 -25.11 -7.11
N GLY A 44 1.27 -25.08 -8.43
CA GLY A 44 1.14 -23.86 -9.23
C GLY A 44 -0.28 -23.31 -9.26
N ILE A 45 -1.29 -24.17 -9.40
CA ILE A 45 -2.71 -23.79 -9.33
C ILE A 45 -3.07 -23.28 -7.93
N LEU A 46 -2.60 -23.96 -6.87
CA LEU A 46 -2.87 -23.55 -5.49
C LEU A 46 -2.26 -22.17 -5.19
N LEU A 47 -1.00 -21.95 -5.57
CA LEU A 47 -0.32 -20.66 -5.41
C LEU A 47 -0.98 -19.56 -6.25
N GLY A 48 -1.40 -19.87 -7.48
CA GLY A 48 -2.12 -18.95 -8.35
C GLY A 48 -3.48 -18.56 -7.77
N PHE A 49 -4.23 -19.51 -7.22
CA PHE A 49 -5.53 -19.26 -6.61
C PHE A 49 -5.42 -18.47 -5.30
N CYS A 50 -4.40 -18.77 -4.48
CA CYS A 50 -4.09 -17.98 -3.28
C CYS A 50 -3.69 -16.54 -3.64
N ALA A 51 -2.86 -16.33 -4.66
CA ALA A 51 -2.48 -14.98 -5.10
C ALA A 51 -3.68 -14.20 -5.68
N PHE A 52 -4.51 -14.86 -6.51
CA PHE A 52 -5.66 -14.22 -7.14
C PHE A 52 -6.76 -13.82 -6.14
N ASN A 53 -7.00 -14.65 -5.12
CA ASN A 53 -7.97 -14.30 -4.06
C ASN A 53 -7.42 -13.22 -3.11
N TYR A 54 -6.12 -13.21 -2.84
CA TYR A 54 -5.50 -12.18 -2.00
C TYR A 54 -5.57 -10.79 -2.64
N ASP A 55 -5.39 -10.71 -3.96
CA ASP A 55 -5.51 -9.45 -4.69
C ASP A 55 -6.98 -8.96 -4.77
N ASN A 56 -7.97 -9.86 -4.85
CA ASN A 56 -9.37 -9.46 -4.98
C ASN A 56 -10.01 -9.01 -3.66
N GLU A 57 -9.73 -9.66 -2.52
CA GLU A 57 -10.35 -9.28 -1.24
C GLU A 57 -9.75 -7.98 -0.67
N SER A 58 -8.47 -7.74 -0.87
CA SER A 58 -7.80 -6.53 -0.36
C SER A 58 -8.06 -5.28 -1.22
N PHE A 59 -8.22 -5.41 -2.54
CA PHE A 59 -8.53 -4.26 -3.41
C PHE A 59 -10.01 -3.84 -3.36
N THR A 60 -10.95 -4.78 -3.21
CA THR A 60 -12.39 -4.46 -3.22
C THR A 60 -12.83 -3.74 -1.96
N ALA A 61 -12.24 -4.04 -0.79
CA ALA A 61 -12.51 -3.32 0.45
C ALA A 61 -11.99 -1.87 0.44
N VAL A 62 -10.85 -1.61 -0.23
CA VAL A 62 -10.22 -0.28 -0.28
C VAL A 62 -10.85 0.65 -1.32
N LYS A 63 -11.53 0.12 -2.34
CA LYS A 63 -12.10 0.90 -3.46
C LYS A 63 -13.60 1.19 -3.37
N LYS A 64 -14.24 1.08 -2.21
CA LYS A 64 -15.61 1.60 -2.07
C LYS A 64 -15.59 3.13 -1.97
N SER A 65 -15.29 3.79 -3.09
CA SER A 65 -15.51 5.23 -3.25
C SER A 65 -17.01 5.48 -3.23
N VAL A 66 -17.58 5.67 -2.05
CA VAL A 66 -18.95 6.14 -1.92
C VAL A 66 -18.95 7.57 -2.42
N SER A 67 -19.58 7.82 -3.57
CA SER A 67 -19.97 9.18 -3.95
C SER A 67 -20.92 9.66 -2.86
N ILE A 68 -20.41 10.53 -1.99
CA ILE A 68 -21.21 11.11 -0.93
C ILE A 68 -22.28 11.94 -1.63
N ASN A 69 -23.51 11.44 -1.62
CA ASN A 69 -24.65 12.15 -2.17
C ASN A 69 -24.90 13.36 -1.25
N GLN A 70 -24.23 14.47 -1.56
CA GLN A 70 -24.08 15.66 -0.71
C GLN A 70 -25.42 16.25 -0.23
N GLN A 71 -26.52 15.92 -0.91
CA GLN A 71 -27.84 16.52 -0.70
C GLN A 71 -28.52 16.14 0.63
N LYS A 72 -28.16 15.03 1.30
CA LYS A 72 -28.88 14.56 2.51
C LYS A 72 -28.16 14.78 3.84
N GLN A 73 -26.88 15.17 3.84
CA GLN A 73 -26.09 15.30 5.08
C GLN A 73 -25.72 16.74 5.46
N LEU A 74 -26.01 17.73 4.61
CA LEU A 74 -25.82 19.14 4.92
C LEU A 74 -27.10 19.79 5.48
N THR A 75 -27.91 19.05 6.22
CA THR A 75 -28.97 19.65 7.03
C THR A 75 -28.30 20.51 8.08
N SER A 76 -28.61 21.80 8.06
CA SER A 76 -28.13 22.87 8.94
C SER A 76 -27.87 22.41 10.36
N VAL A 77 -26.65 21.91 10.64
CA VAL A 77 -26.28 21.57 12.00
C VAL A 77 -26.03 22.90 12.69
N ASN A 78 -26.95 23.27 13.57
CA ASN A 78 -26.81 24.40 14.47
C ASN A 78 -25.71 24.04 15.48
N LEU A 79 -24.45 24.22 15.05
CA LEU A 79 -23.28 23.73 15.77
C LEU A 79 -22.89 24.74 16.83
N ASN A 80 -22.97 24.30 18.09
CA ASN A 80 -22.23 24.93 19.17
C ASN A 80 -20.75 24.93 18.80
N THR A 81 -20.12 26.10 18.89
CA THR A 81 -18.71 26.32 18.52
C THR A 81 -17.75 25.39 19.26
N SER A 82 -18.10 24.92 20.46
CA SER A 82 -17.32 23.97 21.25
C SER A 82 -17.10 22.62 20.55
N ILE A 83 -18.12 22.05 19.91
CA ILE A 83 -18.06 20.73 19.27
C ILE A 83 -17.11 20.73 18.06
N LEU A 84 -16.97 21.89 17.38
CA LEU A 84 -16.03 22.06 16.28
C LEU A 84 -14.55 21.95 16.74
N PHE A 85 -14.25 22.30 18.00
CA PHE A 85 -12.92 22.19 18.56
C PHE A 85 -12.56 20.78 19.03
N ASP A 86 -13.56 19.92 19.26
CA ASP A 86 -13.35 18.53 19.68
C ASP A 86 -12.69 17.67 18.60
N ILE A 87 -12.86 18.04 17.32
CA ILE A 87 -12.15 17.36 16.23
C ILE A 87 -10.66 17.67 16.31
N GLN A 88 -9.87 16.65 16.61
CA GLN A 88 -8.42 16.78 16.58
C GLN A 88 -7.89 16.56 15.16
N ILE A 89 -7.19 17.56 14.64
CA ILE A 89 -6.63 17.54 13.29
C ILE A 89 -5.11 17.58 13.35
N GLN A 90 -4.48 16.63 12.66
CA GLN A 90 -3.06 16.62 12.40
C GLN A 90 -2.79 17.02 10.95
N CYS A 91 -1.82 17.91 10.75
CA CYS A 91 -1.42 18.40 9.44
C CYS A 91 -0.02 17.89 9.08
N ILE A 92 0.10 17.23 7.94
CA ILE A 92 1.37 16.77 7.36
C ILE A 92 1.59 17.58 6.09
N ILE A 93 2.62 18.41 6.09
CA ILE A 93 2.88 19.37 5.00
C ILE A 93 4.19 19.02 4.30
N PHE A 94 4.13 18.74 3.00
CA PHE A 94 5.33 18.51 2.19
C PHE A 94 5.95 19.83 1.72
N ILE A 95 7.22 20.03 2.06
CA ILE A 95 8.03 21.16 1.59
C ILE A 95 9.08 20.63 0.62
N HIS A 96 8.90 20.97 -0.66
CA HIS A 96 9.81 20.57 -1.74
C HIS A 96 11.14 21.31 -1.68
N SER A 97 12.21 20.60 -2.06
CA SER A 97 13.54 21.19 -2.22
C SER A 97 13.58 22.34 -3.23
N ASN A 98 12.74 22.25 -4.27
CA ASN A 98 12.75 23.16 -5.41
C ASN A 98 11.73 24.31 -5.27
N GLN A 99 11.07 24.43 -4.12
CA GLN A 99 10.12 25.51 -3.89
C GLN A 99 10.86 26.85 -3.94
N LEU A 100 10.39 27.78 -4.78
CA LEU A 100 10.88 29.15 -4.79
C LEU A 100 10.36 29.88 -3.53
N PHE A 101 11.15 30.79 -2.96
CA PHE A 101 10.77 31.56 -1.77
C PHE A 101 10.35 30.71 -0.56
N LYS A 102 11.11 29.64 -0.25
CA LYS A 102 10.86 28.69 0.85
C LYS A 102 10.44 29.36 2.15
N GLN A 103 11.15 30.41 2.56
CA GLN A 103 10.90 31.14 3.81
C GLN A 103 9.52 31.80 3.83
N LYS A 104 9.10 32.43 2.72
CA LYS A 104 7.78 33.08 2.62
C LYS A 104 6.65 32.07 2.72
N TYR A 105 6.76 30.92 2.03
CA TYR A 105 5.75 29.87 2.12
C TYR A 105 5.68 29.26 3.51
N ILE A 106 6.83 28.98 4.13
CA ILE A 106 6.89 28.46 5.49
C ILE A 106 6.22 29.41 6.49
N GLN A 107 6.55 30.71 6.41
CA GLN A 107 5.91 31.73 7.25
C GLN A 107 4.41 31.80 6.99
N ALA A 108 3.99 31.83 5.73
CA ALA A 108 2.58 31.85 5.38
C ALA A 108 1.82 30.62 5.90
N LEU A 109 2.39 29.41 5.78
CA LEU A 109 1.79 28.20 6.33
C LEU A 109 1.61 28.33 7.85
N ARG A 110 2.70 28.63 8.55
CA ARG A 110 2.74 28.79 10.00
C ARG A 110 1.73 29.82 10.50
N ASP A 111 1.58 30.92 9.79
CA ASP A 111 0.74 32.04 10.22
C ASP A 111 -0.73 31.88 9.79
N THR A 112 -1.06 30.86 8.98
CA THR A 112 -2.42 30.63 8.46
C THR A 112 -3.07 29.37 9.03
N TYR A 113 -3.37 28.39 8.19
CA TYR A 113 -4.24 27.26 8.53
C TYR A 113 -3.52 26.21 9.38
N THR A 114 -2.19 26.08 9.28
CA THR A 114 -1.47 25.06 10.04
C THR A 114 -1.45 25.36 11.54
N LYS A 115 -1.57 26.65 11.92
CA LYS A 115 -1.74 27.10 13.31
C LYS A 115 -3.04 26.58 13.95
N GLN A 116 -4.05 26.27 13.14
CA GLN A 116 -5.34 25.77 13.60
C GLN A 116 -5.38 24.23 13.67
N CYS A 117 -4.30 23.55 13.27
CA CYS A 117 -4.12 22.13 13.47
C CYS A 117 -3.61 21.86 14.90
N ASN A 118 -4.07 20.77 15.51
CA ASN A 118 -3.61 20.35 16.84
C ASN A 118 -2.15 19.92 16.82
N HIS A 119 -1.70 19.34 15.70
CA HIS A 119 -0.32 18.97 15.48
C HIS A 119 0.05 19.20 14.02
N THR A 120 1.23 19.76 13.77
CA THR A 120 1.74 19.96 12.42
C THR A 120 3.14 19.38 12.28
N VAL A 121 3.34 18.57 11.24
CA VAL A 121 4.65 18.03 10.86
C VAL A 121 4.97 18.48 9.44
N TYR A 122 6.16 19.04 9.28
CA TYR A 122 6.67 19.42 7.97
C TYR A 122 7.61 18.35 7.47
N ILE A 123 7.37 17.84 6.27
CA ILE A 123 8.19 16.79 5.65
C ILE A 123 9.02 17.40 4.54
N THR A 124 10.33 17.16 4.56
CA THR A 124 11.22 17.62 3.49
C THR A 124 12.30 16.60 3.16
N ASN A 125 12.71 16.59 1.90
CA ASN A 125 13.90 15.86 1.44
C ASN A 125 15.12 16.78 1.25
N SER A 126 15.00 18.08 1.59
CA SER A 126 16.10 19.04 1.51
C SER A 126 16.83 19.18 2.83
N LYS A 127 18.14 18.91 2.83
CA LYS A 127 19.01 19.13 3.99
C LYS A 127 19.11 20.61 4.35
N GLU A 128 19.06 21.49 3.36
CA GLU A 128 19.08 22.95 3.53
C GLU A 128 17.85 23.41 4.32
N ILE A 129 16.65 22.98 3.90
CA ILE A 129 15.39 23.33 4.57
C ILE A 129 15.39 22.82 6.01
N ARG A 130 15.83 21.57 6.21
CA ARG A 130 15.97 21.02 7.55
C ARG A 130 16.86 21.93 8.40
N ARG A 131 18.09 22.23 7.96
CA ARG A 131 19.04 23.04 8.74
C ARG A 131 18.50 24.43 9.06
N ASN A 132 17.88 25.10 8.10
CA ASN A 132 17.45 26.48 8.26
C ASN A 132 16.19 26.64 9.14
N PHE A 133 15.36 25.60 9.28
CA PHE A 133 14.05 25.70 9.92
C PHE A 133 13.80 24.67 11.04
N THR A 134 14.80 23.87 11.44
CA THR A 134 14.63 22.86 12.51
C THR A 134 14.33 23.49 13.87
N GLU A 135 14.83 24.70 14.14
CA GLU A 135 14.57 25.40 15.39
C GLU A 135 13.14 25.96 15.46
N GLU A 136 12.57 26.32 14.31
CA GLU A 136 11.25 26.96 14.22
C GLU A 136 10.11 25.96 14.01
N LEU A 137 10.38 24.82 13.38
CA LEU A 137 9.36 23.89 12.90
C LEU A 137 9.69 22.45 13.29
N ASN A 138 8.64 21.66 13.54
CA ASN A 138 8.75 20.21 13.63
C ASN A 138 8.96 19.60 12.24
N ILE A 139 10.22 19.46 11.82
CA ILE A 139 10.59 18.96 10.49
C ILE A 139 11.04 17.50 10.57
N ALA A 140 10.37 16.64 9.82
CA ALA A 140 10.87 15.30 9.53
C ALA A 140 11.63 15.31 8.19
N PHE A 141 12.89 14.91 8.24
CA PHE A 141 13.72 14.79 7.05
C PHE A 141 13.67 13.38 6.49
N VAL A 142 13.32 13.27 5.21
CA VAL A 142 13.31 11.99 4.49
C VAL A 142 14.45 11.98 3.49
N ASN A 143 15.44 11.11 3.73
CA ASN A 143 16.59 10.97 2.83
C ASN A 143 16.19 10.23 1.54
N THR A 144 15.62 10.94 0.57
CA THR A 144 15.23 10.37 -0.72
C THR A 144 15.34 11.40 -1.83
N LYS A 145 15.74 10.94 -3.02
CA LYS A 145 15.67 11.74 -4.27
C LYS A 145 14.26 11.72 -4.88
N LYS A 146 13.37 10.86 -4.38
CA LYS A 146 12.00 10.71 -4.87
C LYS A 146 11.12 11.88 -4.40
N THR A 147 10.19 12.28 -5.24
CA THR A 147 9.24 13.39 -4.99
C THR A 147 7.96 12.90 -4.29
N GLN A 148 7.04 13.82 -3.99
CA GLN A 148 5.70 13.54 -3.45
C GLN A 148 4.80 12.66 -4.34
N PHE A 149 5.26 12.23 -5.52
CA PHE A 149 4.54 11.28 -6.37
C PHE A 149 4.88 9.83 -6.05
N HIS A 150 5.83 9.60 -5.13
CA HIS A 150 6.29 8.26 -4.78
C HIS A 150 5.83 7.87 -3.38
N TRP A 151 5.34 6.64 -3.25
CA TRP A 151 4.85 6.09 -1.98
C TRP A 151 5.88 6.07 -0.86
N ASP A 152 7.18 6.01 -1.17
CA ASP A 152 8.24 5.98 -0.17
C ASP A 152 8.24 7.23 0.72
N LEU A 153 7.93 8.40 0.15
CA LEU A 153 7.88 9.65 0.89
C LEU A 153 6.68 9.66 1.85
N TYR A 154 5.51 9.22 1.38
CA TYR A 154 4.31 9.09 2.22
C TYR A 154 4.47 8.04 3.31
N ARG A 155 5.09 6.90 3.01
CA ARG A 155 5.35 5.85 4.01
C ARG A 155 6.13 6.42 5.19
N GLN A 156 7.19 7.18 4.91
CA GLN A 156 8.00 7.80 5.96
C GLN A 156 7.22 8.88 6.71
N ALA A 157 6.48 9.74 5.99
CA ALA A 157 5.64 10.76 6.62
C ALA A 157 4.59 10.16 7.57
N ILE A 158 3.91 9.10 7.15
CA ILE A 158 2.93 8.37 7.96
C ILE A 158 3.62 7.71 9.15
N LYS A 159 4.80 7.10 8.96
CA LYS A 159 5.57 6.50 10.06
C LYS A 159 5.88 7.53 11.16
N PHE A 160 6.43 8.69 10.79
CA PHE A 160 6.69 9.80 11.71
C PHE A 160 5.42 10.27 12.42
N SER A 161 4.31 10.35 11.68
CA SER A 161 3.01 10.71 12.23
C SER A 161 2.55 9.70 13.28
N THR A 162 2.63 8.41 12.98
CA THR A 162 2.14 7.34 13.88
C THR A 162 2.96 7.21 15.15
N GLU A 163 4.28 7.38 15.09
CA GLU A 163 5.15 7.35 16.27
C GLU A 163 4.80 8.48 17.26
N TYR A 164 4.37 9.63 16.74
CA TYR A 164 3.88 10.74 17.57
C TYR A 164 2.46 10.47 18.11
N SER A 165 1.58 9.92 17.26
CA SER A 165 0.19 9.65 17.62
C SER A 165 0.00 8.49 18.59
N GLN A 166 0.95 7.56 18.72
CA GLN A 166 0.88 6.47 19.73
C GLN A 166 0.73 6.97 21.17
N LYS A 167 1.02 8.26 21.43
CA LYS A 167 0.86 8.89 22.75
C LYS A 167 -0.43 9.70 22.93
N ARG A 168 -1.27 9.89 21.89
CA ARG A 168 -2.46 10.76 21.95
C ARG A 168 -3.64 10.19 21.15
N ASN A 169 -4.82 10.78 21.36
CA ASN A 169 -6.09 10.39 20.75
C ASN A 169 -6.04 10.29 19.21
N SER A 170 -7.04 9.65 18.60
CA SER A 170 -7.20 9.57 17.16
C SER A 170 -7.30 10.96 16.51
N PHE A 171 -6.40 11.24 15.57
CA PHE A 171 -6.41 12.48 14.78
C PHE A 171 -6.97 12.23 13.37
N TRP A 172 -7.77 13.17 12.89
CA TRP A 172 -7.97 13.33 11.46
C TRP A 172 -6.68 13.85 10.85
N THR A 173 -6.14 13.14 9.86
CA THR A 173 -4.87 13.51 9.23
C THR A 173 -5.12 14.18 7.89
N VAL A 174 -4.62 15.41 7.76
CA VAL A 174 -4.59 16.17 6.51
C VAL A 174 -3.19 16.10 5.94
N ILE A 175 -3.09 15.62 4.70
CA ILE A 175 -1.82 15.55 3.97
C ILE A 175 -1.90 16.54 2.82
N SER A 176 -0.95 17.46 2.75
CA SER A 176 -0.94 18.53 1.75
C SER A 176 0.48 19.00 1.43
N ASP A 177 0.61 19.85 0.40
CA ASP A 177 1.87 20.49 0.04
C ASP A 177 1.93 21.95 0.53
N ALA A 178 3.09 22.59 0.36
CA ALA A 178 3.31 23.96 0.78
C ALA A 178 2.47 25.02 0.03
N GLN A 179 1.80 24.65 -1.06
CA GLN A 179 1.00 25.57 -1.89
C GLN A 179 -0.50 25.45 -1.61
N THR A 180 -0.90 24.42 -0.87
CA THR A 180 -2.30 24.18 -0.52
C THR A 180 -2.75 25.12 0.59
N PHE A 181 -3.94 25.70 0.45
CA PHE A 181 -4.60 26.47 1.51
C PHE A 181 -5.92 25.80 1.91
N ILE A 182 -6.15 25.68 3.22
CA ILE A 182 -7.31 24.96 3.75
C ILE A 182 -8.11 25.84 4.70
N VAL A 183 -9.40 25.97 4.44
CA VAL A 183 -10.34 26.65 5.34
C VAL A 183 -10.74 25.67 6.45
N MET A 184 -10.00 25.70 7.56
CA MET A 184 -10.14 24.72 8.65
C MET A 184 -11.53 24.69 9.29
N ALA A 185 -12.24 25.82 9.34
CA ALA A 185 -13.62 25.87 9.80
C ALA A 185 -14.55 25.00 8.94
N ASN A 186 -14.39 25.05 7.62
CA ASN A 186 -15.18 24.23 6.70
C ASN A 186 -14.77 22.76 6.79
N LEU A 187 -13.47 22.48 6.91
CA LEU A 187 -12.98 21.12 7.09
C LEU A 187 -13.58 20.48 8.34
N ARG A 188 -13.55 21.16 9.49
CA ARG A 188 -14.12 20.65 10.76
C ARG A 188 -15.62 20.37 10.61
N LYS A 189 -16.39 21.25 9.95
CA LYS A 189 -17.81 21.01 9.65
C LYS A 189 -18.05 19.73 8.85
N ILE A 190 -17.22 19.49 7.83
CA ILE A 190 -17.30 18.28 7.01
C ILE A 190 -16.90 17.05 7.83
N LEU A 191 -15.82 17.12 8.61
CA LEU A 191 -15.36 15.98 9.40
C LEU A 191 -16.35 15.59 10.51
N LEU A 192 -17.12 16.56 11.05
CA LEU A 192 -18.18 16.28 12.03
C LEU A 192 -19.25 15.32 11.49
N SER A 193 -19.61 15.41 10.19
CA SER A 193 -20.61 14.50 9.62
C SER A 193 -20.11 13.06 9.53
N PHE A 194 -18.81 12.83 9.69
CA PHE A 194 -18.19 11.49 9.65
C PHE A 194 -17.74 10.98 11.02
N ASN A 195 -17.85 11.77 12.09
CA ASN A 195 -17.33 11.40 13.41
C ASN A 195 -18.01 10.15 14.01
N ALA A 196 -19.26 9.88 13.60
CA ALA A 196 -20.00 8.68 14.02
C ALA A 196 -19.65 7.41 13.21
N SER A 197 -18.85 7.54 12.15
CA SER A 197 -18.48 6.39 11.31
C SER A 197 -17.37 5.58 11.99
N GLN A 198 -17.63 4.30 12.27
CA GLN A 198 -16.61 3.36 12.76
C GLN A 198 -15.64 2.88 11.66
N GLN A 199 -15.67 3.49 10.47
CA GLN A 199 -14.91 3.07 9.30
C GLN A 199 -13.71 4.00 9.07
N SER A 200 -12.61 3.41 8.60
CA SER A 200 -11.47 4.16 8.07
C SER A 200 -11.88 4.89 6.80
N LEU A 201 -11.83 6.23 6.83
CA LEU A 201 -12.24 7.08 5.72
C LEU A 201 -11.05 7.82 5.12
N ILE A 202 -10.94 7.79 3.80
CA ILE A 202 -10.00 8.62 3.03
C ILE A 202 -10.84 9.57 2.18
N LEU A 203 -10.65 10.87 2.40
CA LEU A 203 -11.34 11.93 1.67
C LEU A 203 -10.34 12.62 0.75
N GLY A 204 -10.73 12.88 -0.48
CA GLY A 204 -9.89 13.58 -1.44
C GLY A 204 -10.50 13.63 -2.82
N ARG A 205 -9.80 14.31 -3.73
CA ARG A 205 -10.16 14.30 -5.15
C ARG A 205 -9.58 13.05 -5.79
N ILE A 206 -10.44 12.09 -6.09
CA ILE A 206 -10.05 10.84 -6.75
C ILE A 206 -10.12 11.06 -8.26
N PHE A 207 -8.99 10.88 -8.95
CA PHE A 207 -8.93 10.89 -10.40
C PHE A 207 -8.83 9.45 -10.90
N SER A 208 -9.77 9.04 -11.75
CA SER A 208 -9.64 7.80 -12.50
C SER A 208 -8.84 8.09 -13.76
N ILE A 209 -7.56 7.72 -13.77
CA ILE A 209 -6.77 7.74 -15.00
C ILE A 209 -7.15 6.47 -15.75
N ARG A 210 -7.96 6.62 -16.80
CA ARG A 210 -8.16 5.55 -17.79
C ARG A 210 -6.84 5.42 -18.55
N LEU A 211 -6.05 4.40 -18.21
CA LEU A 211 -4.92 3.99 -19.04
C LEU A 211 -5.53 3.46 -20.34
N VAL A 212 -5.46 4.25 -21.40
CA VAL A 212 -5.73 3.78 -22.76
C VAL A 212 -4.52 2.92 -23.12
N SER A 213 -4.72 1.60 -23.10
CA SER A 213 -3.80 0.61 -23.67
C SER A 213 -3.93 0.59 -25.19
#